data_AF-A0A480A6L5-F1
#
_entry.id   AF-A0A480A6L5-F1
#
_cell.length_a   1.000
_cell.length_b   1.000
_cell.length_c   1.000
_cell.angle_alpha   90.00
_cell.angle_beta   90.00
_cell.angle_gamma   90.00
#
_symmetry.space_group_name_H-M   'P 1'
#
loop_
_entity.id
_entity.type
_entity.pdbx_description
1 polymer ?
#
loop_
_entity_poly.entity_id
_entity_poly.type
_entity_poly.pdbx_seq_one_letter_code
_entity_poly.pdbx_strand_id
1 'polypeptide(L)' 'MHPGDPMFLTFDGQTISYEGNSTVYPIFINEAAYYEKGTAMCFTEKHQITI' A
#
# COMPACT_ATOMS: atom_id res chain seq x y z
N MET A 1 -0.93 1.84 -7.46
CA MET A 1 0.10 0.84 -7.19
C MET A 1 -0.26 -0.40 -7.98
N HIS A 2 0.60 -0.80 -8.90
CA HIS A 2 0.45 -1.96 -9.78
C HIS A 2 1.15 -3.18 -9.18
N PRO A 3 0.72 -4.41 -9.52
CA PRO A 3 1.46 -5.62 -9.15
C PRO A 3 2.94 -5.51 -9.57
N GLY A 4 3.85 -5.79 -8.65
CA GLY A 4 5.30 -5.68 -8.84
C GLY A 4 5.91 -4.31 -8.49
N ASP A 5 5.10 -3.28 -8.21
CA ASP A 5 5.64 -1.99 -7.73
C ASP A 5 6.33 -2.17 -6.37
N PRO A 6 7.46 -1.49 -6.10
CA PRO A 6 8.15 -1.54 -4.81
C PRO A 6 7.27 -0.93 -3.70
N MET A 7 7.13 -1.62 -2.57
CA MET A 7 6.28 -1.18 -1.45
C MET A 7 7.09 -0.90 -0.17
N PHE A 8 7.99 -1.81 0.21
CA PHE A 8 8.84 -1.65 1.39
C PHE A 8 10.31 -1.87 1.04
N LEU A 9 11.18 -1.21 1.80
CA LEU A 9 12.61 -1.45 1.81
C LEU A 9 12.97 -2.01 3.18
N THR A 10 13.59 -3.18 3.22
CA THR A 10 14.09 -3.77 4.46
C THR A 10 15.36 -3.05 4.91
N PHE A 11 15.76 -3.25 6.17
CA PHE A 11 16.97 -2.61 6.71
C PHE A 11 18.27 -3.07 6.04
N ASP A 12 18.29 -4.26 5.42
CA ASP A 12 19.39 -4.78 4.63
C ASP A 12 19.30 -4.41 3.13
N GLY A 13 18.34 -3.55 2.76
CA GLY A 13 18.25 -2.98 1.41
C GLY A 13 17.48 -3.83 0.40
N GLN A 14 16.75 -4.86 0.83
CA GLN A 14 15.90 -5.66 -0.05
C GLN A 14 14.55 -4.97 -0.27
N THR A 15 14.05 -5.05 -1.51
CA THR A 15 12.75 -4.48 -1.86
C THR A 15 11.66 -5.54 -1.75
N ILE A 16 10.62 -5.26 -0.98
CA ILE A 16 9.38 -6.04 -0.96
C ILE A 16 8.40 -5.35 -1.90
N SER A 17 7.98 -6.08 -2.93
CA SER A 17 7.08 -5.57 -3.98
C SER A 17 5.63 -5.89 -3.65
N TYR A 18 4.70 -5.16 -4.27
CA TYR A 18 3.27 -5.44 -4.16
C TYR A 18 2.88 -6.71 -4.94
N GLU A 19 2.35 -7.70 -4.23
CA GLU A 19 1.96 -9.01 -4.81
C GLU A 19 0.46 -9.13 -5.10
N GLY A 20 -0.30 -8.03 -5.07
CA GLY A 20 -1.73 -8.07 -5.42
C GLY A 20 -1.98 -8.38 -6.89
N ASN A 21 -3.22 -8.73 -7.23
CA ASN A 21 -3.60 -9.14 -8.59
C ASN A 21 -4.10 -7.97 -9.46
N SER A 22 -4.34 -6.80 -8.88
CA SER A 22 -4.92 -5.64 -9.57
C SER A 22 -4.29 -4.34 -9.09
N THR A 23 -4.49 -3.26 -9.85
CA THR A 23 -4.06 -1.94 -9.43
C THR A 23 -4.92 -1.42 -8.29
N VAL A 24 -4.28 -1.01 -7.20
CA VAL A 24 -4.93 -0.40 -6.03
C VAL A 24 -4.43 1.01 -5.76
N TYR A 25 -5.16 1.73 -4.91
CA TYR A 25 -4.89 3.11 -4.50
C TYR A 25 -4.61 3.12 -2.99
N PRO A 26 -3.34 3.03 -2.57
CA PRO A 26 -2.99 3.05 -1.15
C PRO A 26 -3.27 4.42 -0.53
N ILE A 27 -3.83 4.43 0.68
CA ILE A 27 -4.12 5.62 1.51
C ILE A 27 -3.54 5.43 2.92
N PHE A 28 -3.38 6.55 3.66
CA PHE A 28 -2.75 6.56 4.99
C PHE A 28 -1.35 5.92 5.02
N ILE A 29 -0.55 6.17 3.98
CA ILE A 29 0.79 5.61 3.85
C ILE A 29 1.69 6.19 4.95
N ASN A 30 2.28 5.29 5.75
CA ASN A 30 3.26 5.63 6.79
C ASN A 30 2.70 6.54 7.92
N GLU A 31 1.43 6.33 8.29
CA GLU A 31 0.79 7.06 9.38
C GLU A 31 1.34 6.66 10.76
N ALA A 32 1.83 7.64 11.54
CA ALA A 32 2.46 7.42 12.84
C ALA A 32 1.52 6.73 13.84
N ALA A 33 0.24 7.12 13.86
CA ALA A 33 -0.75 6.52 14.75
C ALA A 33 -1.07 5.05 14.42
N TYR A 34 -0.65 4.55 13.25
CA TYR A 34 -0.94 3.18 12.81
C TYR A 34 0.20 2.20 13.04
N TYR A 35 1.37 2.67 13.48
CA TYR A 35 2.49 1.80 13.85
C TYR A 35 2.11 0.80 14.94
N GLU A 36 1.44 1.27 16.01
CA GLU A 36 0.97 0.39 17.10
C GLU A 36 -0.12 -0.60 16.65
N LYS A 37 -0.76 -0.33 15.51
CA LYS A 37 -1.83 -1.16 14.93
C LYS A 37 -1.29 -2.19 13.94
N GLY A 38 -0.01 -2.12 13.56
CA GLY A 38 0.59 -2.99 12.55
C GLY A 38 0.10 -2.72 11.13
N THR A 39 -0.39 -1.51 10.85
CA THR A 39 -0.92 -1.13 9.53
C THR A 39 -0.02 -0.10 8.88
N ALA A 40 0.64 -0.45 7.78
CA ALA A 40 1.49 0.47 7.04
C ALA A 40 0.70 1.43 6.11
N MET A 41 -0.40 0.94 5.55
CA MET A 41 -1.30 1.65 4.63
C MET A 41 -2.59 0.85 4.46
N CYS A 42 -3.64 1.48 3.94
CA CYS A 42 -4.88 0.81 3.55
C CYS A 42 -5.01 0.80 2.01
N PHE A 43 -5.37 -0.33 1.42
CA PHE A 43 -5.64 -0.41 -0.01
C PHE A 43 -7.10 -0.08 -0.33
N THR A 44 -7.31 0.71 -1.38
CA THR A 44 -8.63 1.08 -1.87
C THR A 44 -8.75 0.89 -3.37
N GLU A 45 -9.99 0.79 -3.84
CA GLU A 45 -10.33 0.79 -5.26
C GLU A 45 -10.96 2.13 -5.64
N LYS A 46 -10.61 2.64 -6.82
CA LYS A 46 -11.21 3.87 -7.35
C LYS A 46 -12.48 3.54 -8.10
N HIS A 47 -13.61 4.03 -7.62
CA HIS A 47 -14.90 3.89 -8.29
C HIS A 47 -15.41 5.24 -8.81
N GLN A 48 -16.03 5.23 -9.98
CA GLN A 48 -16.83 6.34 -10.47
C GLN A 48 -18.29 6.09 -10.09
N ILE A 49 -18.92 7.06 -9.43
CA ILE A 49 -20.32 6.97 -8.99
C ILE A 49 -21.10 8.08 -9.69
N THR A 50 -22.25 7.73 -10.27
CA THR A 50 -23.23 8.72 -10.73
C THR A 50 -24.14 9.06 -9.55
N ILE A 51 -24.20 10.34 -9.20
CA ILE A 51 -24.99 10.89 -8.09
C ILE A 51 -26.38 11.28 -8.59
#